data_AF-A0A199P8X6-F1
#
_entry.id   AF-A0A199P8X6-F1
#
_cell.length_a   1.000
_cell.length_b   1.000
_cell.length_c   1.000
_cell.angle_alpha   90.00
_cell.angle_beta   90.00
_cell.angle_gamma   90.00
#
_symmetry.space_group_name_H-M   'P 1'
#
loop_
_entity.id
_entity.type
_entity.pdbx_description
1 polymer ?
#
loop_
_entity_poly.entity_id
_entity_poly.type
_entity_poly.pdbx_seq_one_letter_code
_entity_poly.pdbx_strand_id
1 'polypeptide(L)'
;MNEQLRERFAGIDRLYGRGTIERLAQCRVAVVGMGGVGSWVVEALARSAVGHLTLIDADDICVSNTNRQLPALQGQYGRNKARAMAERCVAINPAIEASAVEAFLTPTNIAELLGGGFDLVIDACDSFRVKVEAIAWCRRRKLPLLTVGSAGGRTDPTLVRIRDVSRTEHDAMLALIRKKLRGEFNFPKNPQRYFGVPAVYSLENVRYPQADGSVCGLRPQLGPDAALNLDCGAGLGAATHITGAFAFAAAGKALEMLLKPKREPQASVATATVQAADAASIDAV
;
A
#
# COMPACT_ATOMS: atom_id res chain seq x y z
N MET A 1 -10.65 -22.04 -14.14
CA MET A 1 -11.14 -20.69 -13.76
C MET A 1 -12.62 -20.60 -14.09
N ASN A 2 -13.45 -20.08 -13.19
CA ASN A 2 -14.92 -20.03 -13.34
C ASN A 2 -15.31 -19.12 -14.54
N GLU A 3 -16.26 -19.55 -15.37
CA GLU A 3 -16.79 -18.79 -16.51
C GLU A 3 -17.38 -17.43 -16.07
N GLN A 4 -18.07 -17.39 -14.93
CA GLN A 4 -18.59 -16.14 -14.36
C GLN A 4 -17.47 -15.15 -13.99
N LEU A 5 -16.31 -15.64 -13.55
CA LEU A 5 -15.16 -14.77 -13.24
C LEU A 5 -14.63 -14.12 -14.52
N ARG A 6 -14.54 -14.90 -15.61
CA ARG A 6 -14.13 -14.37 -16.92
C ARG A 6 -15.12 -13.34 -17.44
N GLU A 7 -16.43 -13.59 -17.32
CA GLU A 7 -17.45 -12.65 -17.77
C GLU A 7 -17.38 -11.32 -17.00
N ARG A 8 -17.32 -11.36 -15.66
CA ARG A 8 -17.20 -10.16 -14.80
C ARG A 8 -16.00 -9.29 -15.17
N PHE A 9 -14.88 -9.92 -15.50
CA PHE A 9 -13.59 -9.23 -15.66
C PHE A 9 -13.05 -9.23 -17.09
N ALA A 10 -13.83 -9.62 -18.10
CA ALA A 10 -13.38 -9.70 -19.49
C ALA A 10 -12.74 -8.40 -20.01
N GLY A 11 -13.17 -7.24 -19.49
CA GLY A 11 -12.57 -5.94 -19.80
C GLY A 11 -11.10 -5.81 -19.35
N ILE A 12 -10.71 -6.49 -18.26
CA ILE A 12 -9.34 -6.51 -17.76
C ILE A 12 -8.42 -7.23 -18.74
N ASP A 13 -8.82 -8.40 -19.25
CA ASP A 13 -8.03 -9.14 -20.25
C ASP A 13 -7.94 -8.37 -21.58
N ARG A 14 -9.01 -7.67 -22.00
CA ARG A 14 -8.96 -6.81 -23.19
C ARG A 14 -8.01 -5.62 -23.04
N LEU A 15 -7.81 -5.13 -21.82
CA LEU A 15 -6.96 -3.98 -21.52
C LEU A 15 -5.49 -4.37 -21.29
N TYR A 16 -5.25 -5.41 -20.49
CA TYR A 16 -3.91 -5.81 -20.03
C TYR A 16 -3.33 -7.04 -20.75
N GLY A 17 -4.14 -7.67 -21.61
CA GLY A 17 -3.76 -8.87 -22.36
C GLY A 17 -4.33 -10.15 -21.75
N ARG A 18 -4.51 -11.16 -22.61
CA ARG A 18 -5.07 -12.47 -22.27
C ARG A 18 -4.25 -13.15 -21.16
N GLY A 19 -4.94 -13.75 -20.19
CA GLY A 19 -4.29 -14.42 -19.05
C GLY A 19 -4.03 -13.50 -17.86
N THR A 20 -4.40 -12.22 -17.96
CA THR A 20 -4.27 -11.26 -16.86
C THR A 20 -5.17 -11.64 -15.71
N ILE A 21 -6.43 -11.99 -16.00
CA ILE A 21 -7.41 -12.39 -14.97
C ILE A 21 -6.90 -13.62 -14.21
N GLU A 22 -6.45 -14.67 -14.90
CA GLU A 22 -5.88 -15.88 -14.27
C GLU A 22 -4.73 -15.54 -13.32
N ARG A 23 -3.87 -14.63 -13.74
CA ARG A 23 -2.71 -14.22 -12.96
C ARG A 23 -3.11 -13.41 -11.73
N LEU A 24 -3.95 -12.39 -11.90
CA LEU A 24 -4.39 -11.54 -10.78
C LEU A 24 -5.25 -12.33 -9.78
N ALA A 25 -6.02 -13.31 -10.24
CA ALA A 25 -6.81 -14.20 -9.39
C ALA A 25 -5.94 -15.07 -8.47
N GLN A 26 -4.63 -15.19 -8.72
CA GLN A 26 -3.70 -15.89 -7.83
C GLN A 26 -2.90 -14.93 -6.93
N CYS A 27 -3.02 -13.62 -7.15
CA CYS A 27 -2.24 -12.63 -6.40
C CYS A 27 -2.80 -12.40 -4.99
N ARG A 28 -1.87 -12.27 -4.04
CA ARG A 28 -2.14 -11.99 -2.62
C ARG A 28 -1.68 -10.60 -2.25
N VAL A 29 -2.61 -9.72 -1.91
CA VAL A 29 -2.30 -8.32 -1.58
C VAL A 29 -2.75 -7.99 -0.16
N ALA A 30 -1.84 -7.44 0.65
CA ALA A 30 -2.20 -6.83 1.93
C ALA A 30 -2.40 -5.33 1.74
N VAL A 31 -3.50 -4.78 2.25
CA VAL A 31 -3.76 -3.34 2.27
C VAL A 31 -3.88 -2.88 3.73
N VAL A 32 -3.00 -1.96 4.13
CA VAL A 32 -2.95 -1.41 5.49
C VAL A 32 -3.65 -0.05 5.50
N GLY A 33 -4.71 0.08 6.29
CA GLY A 33 -5.56 1.26 6.38
C GLY A 33 -6.69 1.27 5.35
N MET A 34 -7.93 1.38 5.82
CA MET A 34 -9.20 1.41 5.08
C MET A 34 -9.83 2.81 5.08
N GLY A 35 -9.00 3.85 5.18
CA GLY A 35 -9.42 5.24 5.18
C GLY A 35 -9.77 5.79 3.78
N GLY A 36 -9.56 7.10 3.60
CA GLY A 36 -9.96 7.82 2.39
C GLY A 36 -9.25 7.38 1.11
N VAL A 37 -8.09 6.71 1.20
CA VAL A 37 -7.40 6.15 0.04
C VAL A 37 -7.56 4.64 -0.02
N GLY A 38 -7.25 3.93 1.07
CA GLY A 38 -7.22 2.46 1.09
C GLY A 38 -8.55 1.81 0.71
N SER A 39 -9.69 2.37 1.15
CA SER A 39 -11.01 1.83 0.79
C SER A 39 -11.27 1.82 -0.72
N TRP A 40 -10.82 2.86 -1.44
CA TRP A 40 -10.93 2.93 -2.90
C TRP A 40 -9.86 2.10 -3.62
N VAL A 41 -8.68 1.90 -3.02
CA VAL A 41 -7.68 0.95 -3.55
C VAL A 41 -8.25 -0.46 -3.56
N VAL A 42 -8.81 -0.88 -2.44
CA VAL A 42 -9.43 -2.20 -2.27
C VAL A 42 -10.56 -2.43 -3.26
N GLU A 43 -11.44 -1.43 -3.43
CA GLU A 43 -12.49 -1.44 -4.45
C GLU A 43 -11.93 -1.66 -5.86
N ALA A 44 -10.89 -0.90 -6.23
CA ALA A 44 -10.28 -0.99 -7.56
C ALA A 44 -9.61 -2.37 -7.78
N LEU A 45 -8.93 -2.92 -6.77
CA LEU A 45 -8.31 -4.25 -6.86
C LEU A 45 -9.35 -5.37 -6.98
N ALA A 46 -10.42 -5.33 -6.18
CA ALA A 46 -11.52 -6.30 -6.28
C ALA A 46 -12.20 -6.25 -7.65
N ARG A 47 -12.32 -5.05 -8.24
CA ARG A 47 -12.82 -4.84 -9.61
C ARG A 47 -11.82 -5.21 -10.72
N SER A 48 -10.59 -5.58 -10.36
CA SER A 48 -9.53 -5.97 -11.30
C SER A 48 -9.18 -7.46 -11.24
N ALA A 49 -10.06 -8.28 -10.66
CA ALA A 49 -9.86 -9.72 -10.49
C ALA A 49 -8.70 -10.13 -9.56
N VAL A 50 -8.21 -9.24 -8.68
CA VAL A 50 -7.27 -9.68 -7.62
C VAL A 50 -7.97 -10.71 -6.74
N GLY A 51 -7.33 -11.87 -6.55
CA GLY A 51 -7.97 -13.03 -5.94
C GLY A 51 -7.93 -13.07 -4.42
N HIS A 52 -6.88 -12.54 -3.79
CA HIS A 52 -6.76 -12.56 -2.33
C HIS A 52 -6.41 -11.17 -1.79
N LEU A 53 -7.23 -10.67 -0.87
CA LEU A 53 -7.05 -9.40 -0.20
C LEU A 53 -7.05 -9.59 1.33
N THR A 54 -6.01 -9.10 2.00
CA THR A 54 -5.98 -8.97 3.46
C THR A 54 -6.08 -7.50 3.81
N LEU A 55 -7.14 -7.13 4.52
CA LEU A 55 -7.49 -5.75 4.85
C LEU A 55 -7.20 -5.50 6.32
N ILE A 56 -6.24 -4.63 6.65
CA ILE A 56 -5.76 -4.42 8.02
C ILE A 56 -6.18 -3.02 8.49
N ASP A 57 -7.19 -2.95 9.36
CA ASP A 57 -7.65 -1.70 10.00
C ASP A 57 -8.52 -2.01 11.23
N ALA A 58 -8.27 -1.31 12.33
CA ALA A 58 -9.04 -1.47 13.58
C ALA A 58 -10.15 -0.43 13.76
N ASP A 59 -10.20 0.61 12.93
CA ASP A 59 -11.18 1.68 13.09
C ASP A 59 -12.59 1.27 12.65
N ASP A 60 -13.57 1.88 13.30
CA ASP A 60 -14.96 1.87 12.86
C ASP A 60 -15.28 3.02 11.89
N ILE A 61 -16.29 2.79 11.07
CA ILE A 61 -16.83 3.77 10.13
C ILE A 61 -17.54 4.88 10.92
N CYS A 62 -17.11 6.13 10.74
CA CYS A 62 -17.71 7.30 11.36
C CYS A 62 -18.43 8.19 10.35
N VAL A 63 -19.43 8.95 10.79
CA VAL A 63 -20.14 9.95 9.96
C VAL A 63 -19.17 10.98 9.36
N SER A 64 -18.12 11.34 10.09
CA SER A 64 -17.07 12.26 9.59
C SER A 64 -16.24 11.70 8.44
N ASN A 65 -16.44 10.43 8.05
CA ASN A 65 -15.74 9.77 6.96
C ASN A 65 -16.45 9.94 5.60
N THR A 66 -17.72 10.36 5.59
CA THR A 66 -18.59 10.44 4.40
C THR A 66 -18.00 11.27 3.26
N ASN A 67 -17.22 12.31 3.56
CA ASN A 67 -16.62 13.17 2.55
C ASN A 67 -15.52 12.50 1.70
N ARG A 68 -15.03 11.31 2.08
CA ARG A 68 -13.83 10.72 1.45
C ARG A 68 -13.70 9.19 1.49
N GLN A 69 -14.43 8.48 2.34
CA GLN A 69 -14.27 7.03 2.51
C GLN A 69 -15.43 6.26 1.89
N LEU A 70 -15.11 5.26 1.07
CA LEU A 70 -16.11 4.46 0.35
C LEU A 70 -17.15 3.76 1.25
N PRO A 71 -16.81 3.15 2.41
CA PRO A 71 -17.80 2.43 3.22
C PRO A 71 -18.67 3.35 4.09
N ALA A 72 -18.43 4.66 4.11
CA ALA A 72 -19.15 5.61 4.96
C ALA A 72 -20.53 5.97 4.39
N LEU A 73 -21.48 5.06 4.61
CA LEU A 73 -22.87 5.14 4.16
C LEU A 73 -23.84 5.03 5.35
N GLN A 74 -25.05 5.57 5.19
CA GLN A 74 -26.11 5.37 6.17
C GLN A 74 -26.35 3.86 6.40
N GLY A 75 -26.42 3.45 7.67
CA GLY A 75 -26.53 2.04 8.06
C GLY A 75 -25.20 1.28 8.15
N GLN A 76 -24.06 1.92 7.83
CA GLN A 76 -22.71 1.33 8.00
C GLN A 76 -21.93 1.94 9.18
N TYR A 77 -22.38 3.06 9.74
CA TYR A 77 -21.70 3.72 10.86
C TYR A 77 -21.59 2.81 12.09
N GLY A 78 -20.42 2.82 12.73
CA GLY A 78 -20.10 1.97 13.88
C GLY A 78 -19.65 0.55 13.54
N ARG A 79 -19.61 0.16 12.26
CA ARG A 79 -19.03 -1.12 11.83
C ARG A 79 -17.53 -0.96 11.56
N ASN A 80 -16.73 -1.98 11.83
CA ASN A 80 -15.31 -1.99 11.47
C ASN A 80 -15.12 -1.80 9.95
N LYS A 81 -14.19 -0.90 9.58
CA LYS A 81 -13.93 -0.53 8.19
C LYS A 81 -13.41 -1.70 7.34
N ALA A 82 -12.48 -2.51 7.87
CA ALA A 82 -11.91 -3.65 7.16
C ALA A 82 -12.97 -4.72 6.90
N ARG A 83 -13.83 -4.99 7.88
CA ARG A 83 -14.92 -5.95 7.73
C ARG A 83 -15.94 -5.52 6.67
N ALA A 84 -16.39 -4.27 6.73
CA ALA A 84 -17.34 -3.74 5.74
C ALA A 84 -16.76 -3.76 4.32
N MET A 85 -15.46 -3.47 4.17
CA MET A 85 -14.79 -3.55 2.86
C MET A 85 -14.60 -5.00 2.38
N ALA A 86 -14.31 -5.96 3.27
CA ALA A 86 -14.20 -7.37 2.89
C ALA A 86 -15.54 -7.93 2.37
N GLU A 87 -16.65 -7.63 3.06
CA GLU A 87 -18.00 -7.99 2.60
C GLU A 87 -18.30 -7.39 1.22
N ARG A 88 -17.92 -6.13 1.02
CA ARG A 88 -18.06 -5.44 -0.27
C ARG A 88 -17.23 -6.10 -1.37
N CYS A 89 -16.01 -6.53 -1.09
CA CYS A 89 -15.18 -7.27 -2.05
C CYS A 89 -15.87 -8.56 -2.50
N VAL A 90 -16.42 -9.34 -1.57
CA VAL A 90 -17.15 -10.59 -1.89
C VAL A 90 -18.39 -10.31 -2.73
N ALA A 91 -19.12 -9.21 -2.47
CA ALA A 91 -20.24 -8.79 -3.30
C ALA A 91 -19.83 -8.45 -4.74
N ILE A 92 -18.64 -7.88 -4.94
CA ILE A 92 -18.06 -7.57 -6.26
C ILE A 92 -17.57 -8.83 -6.97
N ASN A 93 -16.91 -9.73 -6.25
CA ASN A 93 -16.33 -10.95 -6.76
C ASN A 93 -16.51 -12.09 -5.75
N PRO A 94 -17.54 -12.96 -5.90
CA PRO A 94 -17.75 -14.07 -4.99
C PRO A 94 -16.60 -15.09 -4.91
N ALA A 95 -15.66 -15.06 -5.86
CA ALA A 95 -14.47 -15.90 -5.83
C ALA A 95 -13.26 -15.25 -5.14
N ILE A 96 -13.37 -13.99 -4.68
CA ILE A 96 -12.30 -13.33 -3.94
C ILE A 96 -12.21 -13.86 -2.51
N GLU A 97 -10.99 -14.14 -2.06
CA GLU A 97 -10.71 -14.36 -0.65
C GLU A 97 -10.36 -13.03 0.01
N ALA A 98 -11.36 -12.34 0.57
CA ALA A 98 -11.17 -11.09 1.30
C ALA A 98 -11.20 -11.35 2.82
N SER A 99 -10.05 -11.19 3.48
CA SER A 99 -9.91 -11.36 4.93
C SER A 99 -9.78 -9.99 5.62
N ALA A 100 -10.63 -9.72 6.60
CA ALA A 100 -10.50 -8.55 7.47
C ALA A 100 -9.66 -8.89 8.71
N VAL A 101 -8.69 -8.03 9.00
CA VAL A 101 -7.87 -8.06 10.21
C VAL A 101 -8.17 -6.79 10.99
N GLU A 102 -8.97 -6.94 12.05
CA GLU A 102 -9.44 -5.84 12.90
C GLU A 102 -8.35 -5.41 13.91
N ALA A 103 -7.17 -5.04 13.38
CA ALA A 103 -6.02 -4.63 14.17
C ALA A 103 -5.24 -3.51 13.47
N PHE A 104 -4.59 -2.65 14.26
CA PHE A 104 -3.57 -1.77 13.72
C PHE A 104 -2.28 -2.53 13.43
N LEU A 105 -1.63 -2.21 12.32
CA LEU A 105 -0.27 -2.66 12.08
C LEU A 105 0.68 -1.93 13.03
N THR A 106 1.50 -2.68 13.74
CA THR A 106 2.46 -2.17 14.72
C THR A 106 3.82 -2.85 14.53
N PRO A 107 4.92 -2.28 15.05
CA PRO A 107 6.23 -2.93 14.95
C PRO A 107 6.27 -4.32 15.60
N THR A 108 5.42 -4.57 16.61
CA THR A 108 5.38 -5.84 17.34
C THR A 108 4.60 -6.93 16.61
N ASN A 109 3.58 -6.58 15.81
CA ASN A 109 2.78 -7.55 15.06
C ASN A 109 3.08 -7.60 13.55
N ILE A 110 3.98 -6.74 13.03
CA ILE A 110 4.25 -6.66 11.59
C ILE A 110 4.72 -7.98 10.98
N ALA A 111 5.50 -8.78 11.73
CA ALA A 111 5.98 -10.06 11.25
C ALA A 111 4.87 -11.09 11.12
N GLU A 112 3.91 -11.06 12.04
CA GLU A 112 2.71 -11.90 12.01
C GLU A 112 1.79 -11.48 10.85
N LEU A 113 1.46 -10.18 10.77
CA LEU A 113 0.45 -9.68 9.84
C LEU A 113 0.93 -9.63 8.38
N LEU A 114 2.23 -9.36 8.13
CA LEU A 114 2.79 -9.25 6.78
C LEU A 114 3.68 -10.44 6.39
N GLY A 115 3.87 -11.42 7.28
CA GLY A 115 4.68 -12.62 7.03
C GLY A 115 4.02 -13.69 6.16
N GLY A 116 2.70 -13.59 5.93
CA GLY A 116 1.87 -14.61 5.28
C GLY A 116 2.05 -14.81 3.77
N GLY A 117 3.18 -14.39 3.18
CA GLY A 117 3.49 -14.63 1.76
C GLY A 117 2.68 -13.79 0.78
N PHE A 118 2.68 -12.46 0.95
CA PHE A 118 2.04 -11.53 0.02
C PHE A 118 2.90 -11.28 -1.22
N ASP A 119 2.25 -11.02 -2.36
CA ASP A 119 2.90 -10.53 -3.57
C ASP A 119 3.15 -9.02 -3.52
N LEU A 120 2.31 -8.30 -2.77
CA LEU A 120 2.37 -6.86 -2.62
C LEU A 120 1.74 -6.42 -1.30
N VAL A 121 2.37 -5.45 -0.64
CA VAL A 121 1.78 -4.66 0.44
C VAL A 121 1.47 -3.26 -0.06
N ILE A 122 0.27 -2.76 0.22
CA ILE A 122 -0.12 -1.38 -0.04
C ILE A 122 -0.35 -0.68 1.29
N ASP A 123 0.50 0.29 1.58
CA ASP A 123 0.41 1.13 2.78
C ASP A 123 -0.39 2.41 2.48
N ALA A 124 -1.64 2.43 2.98
CA ALA A 124 -2.57 3.56 2.91
C ALA A 124 -3.02 4.04 4.30
N CYS A 125 -2.29 3.69 5.38
CA CYS A 125 -2.54 4.22 6.72
C CYS A 125 -2.07 5.68 6.82
N ASP A 126 -2.43 6.37 7.90
CA ASP A 126 -2.01 7.75 8.20
C ASP A 126 -0.96 7.84 9.30
N SER A 127 -0.66 6.74 10.00
CA SER A 127 0.35 6.71 11.04
C SER A 127 1.78 6.74 10.48
N PHE A 128 2.46 7.87 10.70
CA PHE A 128 3.86 8.07 10.32
C PHE A 128 4.78 6.92 10.76
N ARG A 129 4.67 6.48 12.02
CA ARG A 129 5.53 5.44 12.58
C ARG A 129 5.31 4.10 11.87
N VAL A 130 4.04 3.75 11.63
CA VAL A 130 3.68 2.50 10.93
C VAL A 130 4.26 2.49 9.52
N LYS A 131 4.16 3.60 8.78
CA LYS A 131 4.73 3.70 7.42
C LYS A 131 6.24 3.44 7.38
N VAL A 132 7.00 4.09 8.28
CA VAL A 132 8.47 3.92 8.35
C VAL A 132 8.83 2.46 8.59
N GLU A 133 8.18 1.83 9.57
CA GLU A 133 8.46 0.46 9.98
C GLU A 133 8.03 -0.54 8.91
N ALA A 134 6.86 -0.34 8.28
CA ALA A 134 6.38 -1.16 7.17
C ALA A 134 7.33 -1.11 5.96
N ILE A 135 7.75 0.09 5.55
CA ILE A 135 8.70 0.27 4.46
C ILE A 135 10.02 -0.45 4.78
N ALA A 136 10.58 -0.24 5.97
CA ALA A 136 11.84 -0.83 6.35
C ALA A 136 11.76 -2.37 6.43
N TRP A 137 10.69 -2.90 7.03
CA TRP A 137 10.48 -4.32 7.22
C TRP A 137 10.30 -5.06 5.89
N CYS A 138 9.45 -4.52 5.00
CA CYS A 138 9.19 -5.11 3.68
C CYS A 138 10.46 -5.07 2.80
N ARG A 139 11.17 -3.93 2.79
CA ARG A 139 12.40 -3.75 2.00
C ARG A 139 13.50 -4.74 2.41
N ARG A 140 13.66 -5.01 3.72
CA ARG A 140 14.63 -6.01 4.22
C ARG A 140 14.30 -7.44 3.75
N ARG A 141 13.02 -7.74 3.54
CA ARG A 141 12.54 -9.07 3.13
C ARG A 141 12.28 -9.21 1.64
N LYS A 142 12.59 -8.17 0.85
CA LYS A 142 12.28 -8.10 -0.58
C LYS A 142 10.78 -8.30 -0.87
N LEU A 143 9.92 -7.98 0.11
CA LEU A 143 8.48 -7.95 -0.06
C LEU A 143 8.13 -6.62 -0.76
N PRO A 144 7.55 -6.63 -1.96
CA PRO A 144 7.17 -5.40 -2.65
C PRO A 144 6.18 -4.60 -1.81
N LEU A 145 6.43 -3.30 -1.68
CA LEU A 145 5.55 -2.37 -0.98
C LEU A 145 5.34 -1.11 -1.82
N LEU A 146 4.09 -0.67 -1.90
CA LEU A 146 3.66 0.62 -2.42
C LEU A 146 3.11 1.45 -1.26
N THR A 147 3.61 2.67 -1.06
CA THR A 147 3.11 3.58 -0.02
C THR A 147 2.33 4.74 -0.63
N VAL A 148 1.47 5.35 0.17
CA VAL A 148 0.68 6.53 -0.18
C VAL A 148 1.03 7.67 0.78
N GLY A 149 1.26 8.87 0.23
CA GLY A 149 1.42 10.12 0.97
C GLY A 149 0.10 10.74 1.44
N SER A 150 0.16 11.99 1.91
CA SER A 150 -0.94 12.64 2.61
C SER A 150 -1.98 13.27 1.67
N ALA A 151 -3.02 12.55 1.24
CA ALA A 151 -4.02 13.09 0.31
C ALA A 151 -4.83 14.32 0.80
N GLY A 152 -4.85 14.61 2.12
CA GLY A 152 -5.56 15.76 2.68
C GLY A 152 -4.96 17.13 2.32
N GLY A 153 -5.78 18.18 2.39
CA GLY A 153 -5.43 19.57 2.14
C GLY A 153 -5.15 19.87 0.67
N ARG A 154 -5.67 19.06 -0.24
CA ARG A 154 -5.44 19.13 -1.69
C ARG A 154 -6.78 19.17 -2.42
N THR A 155 -6.77 19.72 -3.65
CA THR A 155 -7.97 20.00 -4.44
C THR A 155 -7.83 19.68 -5.93
N ASP A 156 -6.61 19.53 -6.46
CA ASP A 156 -6.35 19.19 -7.86
C ASP A 156 -5.91 17.73 -8.01
N PRO A 157 -6.78 16.84 -8.53
CA PRO A 157 -6.45 15.43 -8.73
C PRO A 157 -5.45 15.21 -9.86
N THR A 158 -5.29 16.17 -10.78
CA THR A 158 -4.41 16.03 -11.96
C THR A 158 -2.92 16.15 -11.62
N LEU A 159 -2.60 16.58 -10.39
CA LEU A 159 -1.25 16.71 -9.85
C LEU A 159 -0.76 15.46 -9.11
N VAL A 160 -1.58 14.40 -9.02
CA VAL A 160 -1.18 13.12 -8.43
C VAL A 160 -0.10 12.43 -9.30
N ARG A 161 0.99 11.99 -8.67
CA ARG A 161 2.14 11.35 -9.31
C ARG A 161 2.59 10.12 -8.52
N ILE A 162 3.32 9.26 -9.21
CA ILE A 162 3.98 8.10 -8.61
C ILE A 162 5.48 8.23 -8.87
N ARG A 163 6.29 8.24 -7.80
CA ARG A 163 7.75 8.17 -7.89
C ARG A 163 8.28 7.30 -6.76
N ASP A 164 9.56 6.97 -6.78
CA ASP A 164 10.19 6.36 -5.61
C ASP A 164 10.09 7.30 -4.40
N VAL A 165 9.88 6.75 -3.21
CA VAL A 165 9.79 7.50 -1.93
C VAL A 165 10.94 8.50 -1.82
N SER A 166 12.15 8.15 -2.27
CA SER A 166 13.34 9.03 -2.20
C SER A 166 13.23 10.32 -3.02
N ARG A 167 12.31 10.38 -4.00
CA ARG A 167 12.11 11.47 -4.96
C ARG A 167 10.81 12.23 -4.79
N THR A 168 10.08 11.97 -3.72
CA THR A 168 8.81 12.66 -3.45
C THR A 168 9.07 14.07 -2.91
N GLU A 169 8.14 14.97 -3.20
CA GLU A 169 8.21 16.42 -2.94
C GLU A 169 6.80 16.93 -2.57
N HIS A 170 6.67 18.14 -2.02
CA HIS A 170 5.38 18.72 -1.61
C HIS A 170 4.56 17.86 -0.61
N ASP A 171 5.21 16.94 0.10
CA ASP A 171 4.60 16.06 1.09
C ASP A 171 5.47 15.96 2.35
N ALA A 172 5.03 16.59 3.43
CA ALA A 172 5.78 16.67 4.68
C ALA A 172 5.95 15.31 5.37
N MET A 173 4.92 14.46 5.32
CA MET A 173 4.97 13.12 5.91
C MET A 173 6.02 12.27 5.18
N LEU A 174 5.98 12.24 3.85
CA LEU A 174 6.98 11.50 3.06
C LEU A 174 8.39 12.08 3.24
N ALA A 175 8.54 13.39 3.43
CA ALA A 175 9.83 14.01 3.75
C ALA A 175 10.41 13.52 5.09
N LEU A 176 9.58 13.44 6.13
CA LEU A 176 9.96 12.90 7.43
C LEU A 176 10.28 11.39 7.34
N ILE A 177 9.51 10.64 6.55
CA ILE A 177 9.73 9.20 6.34
C ILE A 177 11.10 9.00 5.68
N ARG A 178 11.42 9.76 4.63
CA ARG A 178 12.75 9.74 4.01
C ARG A 178 13.87 10.01 5.01
N LYS A 179 13.69 11.01 5.88
CA LYS A 179 14.68 11.37 6.92
C LYS A 179 14.91 10.22 7.88
N LYS A 180 13.84 9.60 8.41
CA LYS A 180 13.93 8.45 9.33
C LYS A 180 14.53 7.22 8.68
N LEU A 181 14.10 6.86 7.47
CA LEU A 181 14.65 5.71 6.75
C LEU A 181 16.18 5.82 6.52
N ARG A 182 16.68 7.03 6.22
CA ARG A 182 18.13 7.29 6.09
C ARG A 182 18.89 7.29 7.40
N GLY A 183 18.25 7.78 8.46
CA GLY A 183 18.87 7.91 9.79
C GLY A 183 18.95 6.58 10.53
N GLU A 184 17.89 5.78 10.47
CA GLU A 184 17.66 4.66 11.39
C GLU A 184 17.59 3.29 10.70
N PHE A 185 17.35 3.26 9.38
CA PHE A 185 17.11 2.01 8.65
C PHE A 185 18.08 1.76 7.49
N ASN A 186 19.21 2.47 7.45
CA ASN A 186 20.28 2.32 6.45
C ASN A 186 19.78 2.42 4.99
N PHE A 187 18.78 3.27 4.74
CA PHE A 187 18.43 3.62 3.37
C PHE A 187 19.48 4.56 2.77
N PRO A 188 19.68 4.51 1.44
CA PRO A 188 20.72 5.30 0.79
C PRO A 188 20.62 6.81 1.09
N LYS A 189 21.74 7.41 1.51
CA LYS A 189 21.87 8.86 1.67
C LYS A 189 22.24 9.55 0.36
N ASN A 190 22.90 8.84 -0.56
CA ASN A 190 23.27 9.35 -1.87
C ASN A 190 22.01 9.72 -2.67
N PRO A 191 21.85 10.98 -3.10
CA PRO A 191 20.72 11.41 -3.90
C PRO A 191 20.53 10.61 -5.19
N GLN A 192 21.56 10.00 -5.78
CA GLN A 192 21.43 9.21 -7.01
C GLN A 192 20.84 7.81 -6.80
N ARG A 193 20.73 7.33 -5.55
CA ARG A 193 20.21 6.00 -5.25
C ARG A 193 18.75 6.05 -4.81
N TYR A 194 17.96 5.18 -5.44
CA TYR A 194 16.54 4.97 -5.12
C TYR A 194 16.36 4.07 -3.89
N PHE A 195 15.23 4.23 -3.19
CA PHE A 195 14.87 3.38 -2.07
C PHE A 195 14.30 2.04 -2.53
N GLY A 196 13.77 1.99 -3.76
CA GLY A 196 13.12 0.82 -4.34
C GLY A 196 11.67 0.69 -3.87
N VAL A 197 11.04 1.79 -3.47
CA VAL A 197 9.68 1.82 -2.90
C VAL A 197 8.88 2.90 -3.62
N PRO A 198 7.92 2.57 -4.49
CA PRO A 198 7.06 3.56 -5.09
C PRO A 198 6.14 4.22 -4.05
N ALA A 199 5.84 5.49 -4.27
CA ALA A 199 4.97 6.30 -3.45
C ALA A 199 4.01 7.10 -4.33
N VAL A 200 2.72 7.09 -3.97
CA VAL A 200 1.74 8.01 -4.54
C VAL A 200 1.76 9.31 -3.76
N TYR A 201 1.89 10.45 -4.44
CA TYR A 201 1.89 11.77 -3.82
C TYR A 201 1.31 12.81 -4.80
N SER A 202 1.15 14.06 -4.37
CA SER A 202 0.73 15.17 -5.25
C SER A 202 1.78 16.27 -5.26
N LEU A 203 1.92 16.92 -6.42
CA LEU A 203 2.70 18.15 -6.57
C LEU A 203 1.99 19.40 -6.01
N GLU A 204 0.71 19.28 -5.61
CA GLU A 204 -0.02 20.36 -4.97
C GLU A 204 0.47 20.57 -3.52
N ASN A 205 0.79 21.82 -3.19
CA ASN A 205 1.03 22.23 -1.82
C ASN A 205 -0.23 22.07 -0.96
N VAL A 206 -0.02 21.66 0.30
CA VAL A 206 -1.09 21.48 1.27
C VAL A 206 -1.73 22.84 1.62
N ARG A 207 -3.06 22.86 1.63
CA ARG A 207 -3.88 23.96 2.13
C ARG A 207 -4.38 23.64 3.54
N TYR A 208 -4.31 24.61 4.43
CA TYR A 208 -4.62 24.47 5.85
C TYR A 208 -5.84 25.32 6.23
N PRO A 209 -6.78 24.77 7.00
CA PRO A 209 -7.88 25.54 7.57
C PRO A 209 -7.34 26.55 8.60
N GLN A 210 -7.94 27.73 8.62
CA GLN A 210 -7.62 28.81 9.54
C GLN A 210 -8.72 28.95 10.59
N ALA A 211 -8.43 29.67 11.69
CA ALA A 211 -9.38 29.86 12.79
C ALA A 211 -10.64 30.65 12.38
N ASP A 212 -10.53 31.50 11.35
CA ASP A 212 -11.64 32.27 10.76
C ASP A 212 -12.47 31.46 9.74
N GLY A 213 -12.16 30.17 9.55
CA GLY A 213 -12.82 29.29 8.59
C GLY A 213 -12.29 29.42 7.15
N SER A 214 -11.38 30.35 6.87
CA SER A 214 -10.69 30.42 5.58
C SER A 214 -9.71 29.26 5.40
N VAL A 215 -9.23 29.06 4.17
CA VAL A 215 -8.28 28.00 3.83
C VAL A 215 -7.16 28.59 2.97
N CYS A 216 -5.90 28.41 3.39
CA CYS A 216 -4.74 28.97 2.68
C CYS A 216 -3.50 28.09 2.79
N GLY A 217 -2.40 28.44 2.12
CA GLY A 217 -1.15 27.67 2.12
C GLY A 217 -0.31 27.82 3.40
N LEU A 218 -0.71 28.70 4.32
CA LEU A 218 0.04 28.96 5.55
C LEU A 218 -0.40 27.97 6.64
N ARG A 219 0.56 27.21 7.15
CA ARG A 219 0.32 26.32 8.28
C ARG A 219 0.03 27.17 9.53
N PRO A 220 -1.09 26.93 10.24
CA PRO A 220 -1.40 27.66 11.47
C PRO A 220 -0.28 27.50 12.50
N GLN A 221 0.02 28.58 13.23
CA GLN A 221 0.90 28.51 14.40
C GLN A 221 0.13 27.85 15.54
N LEU A 222 0.31 26.54 15.68
CA LEU A 222 -0.19 25.77 16.81
C LEU A 222 0.73 25.99 18.01
N GLY A 223 0.18 26.03 19.23
CA GLY A 223 0.97 26.05 20.46
C GLY A 223 1.94 24.86 20.54
N PRO A 224 2.97 24.93 21.39
CA PRO A 224 4.07 23.95 21.46
C PRO A 224 3.61 22.48 21.55
N ASP A 225 2.50 22.19 22.23
CA ASP A 225 1.95 20.83 22.38
C ASP A 225 1.22 20.30 21.13
N ALA A 226 0.66 21.18 20.30
CA ALA A 226 -0.04 20.80 19.07
C ALA A 226 0.90 20.78 17.84
N ALA A 227 2.08 21.40 17.92
CA ALA A 227 3.12 21.33 16.90
C ALA A 227 3.84 19.95 16.87
N LEU A 228 3.88 19.24 18.01
CA LEU A 228 4.50 17.92 18.17
C LEU A 228 3.55 16.77 17.79
N ASN A 229 2.24 17.00 17.84
CA ASN A 229 1.24 16.11 17.28
C ASN A 229 1.20 16.29 15.76
N LEU A 230 2.03 15.52 15.07
CA LEU A 230 1.95 15.30 13.62
C LEU A 230 0.68 14.53 13.22
N ASP A 231 -0.04 13.98 14.21
CA ASP A 231 -1.43 13.59 14.02
C ASP A 231 -2.20 14.84 13.62
N CYS A 232 -2.87 14.76 12.48
CA CYS A 232 -3.68 15.81 11.90
C CYS A 232 -4.94 16.09 12.76
N GLY A 233 -4.78 16.41 14.04
CA GLY A 233 -5.85 16.63 15.02
C GLY A 233 -6.58 17.96 14.80
N ALA A 234 -5.92 18.96 14.20
CA ALA A 234 -6.57 20.08 13.53
C ALA A 234 -6.70 19.73 12.03
N GLY A 235 -7.56 18.77 11.73
CA GLY A 235 -7.52 17.96 10.50
C GLY A 235 -7.54 18.76 9.21
N LEU A 236 -6.62 18.43 8.30
CA LEU A 236 -6.70 18.87 6.92
C LEU A 236 -8.05 18.45 6.33
N GLY A 237 -8.69 19.35 5.59
CA GLY A 237 -9.86 19.01 4.78
C GLY A 237 -9.50 17.97 3.73
N ALA A 238 -10.49 17.18 3.29
CA ALA A 238 -10.29 16.18 2.23
C ALA A 238 -11.57 16.01 1.42
N ALA A 239 -11.42 15.49 0.20
CA ALA A 239 -12.53 15.23 -0.70
C ALA A 239 -12.27 13.97 -1.53
N THR A 240 -13.35 13.23 -1.81
CA THR A 240 -13.31 11.94 -2.52
C THR A 240 -12.57 12.00 -3.86
N HIS A 241 -12.71 13.06 -4.66
CA HIS A 241 -12.04 13.12 -5.97
C HIS A 241 -10.52 13.14 -5.85
N ILE A 242 -9.98 13.62 -4.73
CA ILE A 242 -8.53 13.62 -4.45
C ILE A 242 -8.10 12.30 -3.85
N THR A 243 -8.76 11.85 -2.78
CA THR A 243 -8.36 10.60 -2.13
C THR A 243 -8.59 9.39 -3.05
N GLY A 244 -9.63 9.44 -3.89
CA GLY A 244 -9.88 8.52 -5.00
C GLY A 244 -8.83 8.60 -6.10
N ALA A 245 -8.37 9.79 -6.51
CA ALA A 245 -7.28 9.91 -7.49
C ALA A 245 -5.97 9.28 -6.97
N PHE A 246 -5.63 9.50 -5.69
CA PHE A 246 -4.52 8.80 -5.04
C PHE A 246 -4.72 7.28 -5.07
N ALA A 247 -5.93 6.82 -4.76
CA ALA A 247 -6.25 5.40 -4.74
C ALA A 247 -6.15 4.74 -6.11
N PHE A 248 -6.70 5.37 -7.16
CA PHE A 248 -6.66 4.82 -8.52
C PHE A 248 -5.27 4.86 -9.12
N ALA A 249 -4.46 5.88 -8.81
CA ALA A 249 -3.03 5.87 -9.12
C ALA A 249 -2.32 4.70 -8.40
N ALA A 250 -2.60 4.48 -7.12
CA ALA A 250 -2.04 3.37 -6.36
C ALA A 250 -2.46 2.01 -6.94
N ALA A 251 -3.74 1.83 -7.27
CA ALA A 251 -4.25 0.61 -7.88
C ALA A 251 -3.61 0.34 -9.24
N GLY A 252 -3.50 1.34 -10.12
CA GLY A 252 -2.80 1.20 -11.40
C GLY A 252 -1.34 0.77 -11.22
N LYS A 253 -0.63 1.36 -10.24
CA LYS A 253 0.73 0.95 -9.91
C LYS A 253 0.81 -0.46 -9.33
N ALA A 254 -0.13 -0.83 -8.49
CA ALA A 254 -0.22 -2.16 -7.90
C ALA A 254 -0.40 -3.23 -8.99
N LEU A 255 -1.32 -3.02 -9.93
CA LEU A 255 -1.51 -3.92 -11.07
C LEU A 255 -0.24 -4.04 -11.93
N GLU A 256 0.44 -2.92 -12.23
CA GLU A 256 1.74 -2.94 -12.93
C GLU A 256 2.76 -3.80 -12.18
N MET A 257 2.82 -3.71 -10.85
CA MET A 257 3.76 -4.48 -10.03
C MET A 257 3.39 -5.97 -9.98
N LEU A 258 2.12 -6.31 -9.85
CA LEU A 258 1.63 -7.70 -9.80
C LEU A 258 1.78 -8.42 -11.15
N LEU A 259 1.71 -7.67 -12.26
CA LEU A 259 1.86 -8.18 -13.62
C LEU A 259 3.31 -8.31 -14.10
N LYS A 260 4.29 -7.78 -13.35
CA LYS A 260 5.71 -8.02 -13.67
C LYS A 260 6.10 -9.47 -13.42
N PRO A 261 6.70 -10.19 -14.38
CA PRO A 261 7.11 -11.59 -14.19
C PRO A 261 7.86 -11.77 -12.86
N LYS A 262 7.44 -12.74 -12.05
CA LYS A 262 8.18 -13.07 -10.82
C LYS A 262 9.57 -13.50 -11.25
N ARG A 263 10.62 -12.91 -10.66
CA ARG A 263 11.98 -13.43 -10.83
C ARG A 263 11.99 -14.82 -10.24
N GLU A 264 12.30 -15.83 -11.05
CA GLU A 264 12.54 -17.17 -10.54
C GLU A 264 13.65 -17.08 -9.47
N PRO A 265 13.51 -17.79 -8.34
CA PRO A 265 14.62 -17.95 -7.43
C PRO A 265 15.74 -18.63 -8.23
N GLN A 266 16.87 -17.94 -8.39
CA GLN A 266 18.08 -18.58 -8.92
C GLN A 266 18.32 -19.81 -8.05
N ALA A 267 18.22 -20.99 -8.66
CA ALA A 267 18.61 -22.23 -8.02
C ALA A 267 20.03 -22.02 -7.47
N SER A 268 20.22 -22.24 -6.17
CA SER A 268 21.54 -22.23 -5.57
C SER A 268 22.37 -23.29 -6.29
N VAL A 269 23.39 -22.85 -7.04
CA VAL A 269 24.44 -23.74 -7.52
C VAL A 269 25.23 -24.15 -6.29
N ALA A 270 24.75 -25.17 -5.59
CA ALA A 270 25.48 -25.85 -4.54
C ALA A 270 25.87 -27.24 -5.05
N THR A 271 27.15 -27.55 -4.86
CA THR A 271 27.82 -28.86 -4.92
C THR A 271 28.03 -29.53 -6.28
N ALA A 272 29.24 -29.37 -6.83
CA ALA A 272 29.94 -30.41 -7.59
C ALA A 272 31.47 -30.20 -7.53
N THR A 273 32.07 -30.28 -6.34
CA THR A 273 33.54 -30.42 -6.19
C THR A 273 33.89 -31.17 -4.90
N VAL A 274 33.48 -32.43 -4.77
CA VAL A 274 34.24 -33.46 -4.02
C VAL A 274 33.87 -34.83 -4.58
N GLN A 275 34.63 -35.34 -5.55
CA GLN A 275 34.84 -36.78 -5.80
C GLN A 275 35.84 -36.95 -6.95
N ALA A 276 37.11 -36.68 -6.67
CA ALA A 276 38.23 -37.09 -7.51
C ALA A 276 39.54 -37.08 -6.69
N ALA A 277 39.55 -37.78 -5.56
CA ALA A 277 40.76 -38.14 -4.82
C ALA A 277 40.38 -39.13 -3.72
N ASP A 278 40.04 -40.37 -4.09
CA ASP A 278 40.12 -41.56 -3.24
C ASP A 278 39.67 -42.78 -4.07
N ALA A 279 40.47 -43.09 -5.10
CA ALA A 279 40.41 -44.37 -5.81
C ALA A 279 41.74 -44.57 -6.54
N ALA A 280 42.83 -44.65 -5.78
CA ALA A 280 44.06 -45.29 -6.20
C ALA A 280 44.37 -46.41 -5.19
N SER A 281 43.69 -47.54 -5.41
CA SER A 281 44.15 -48.91 -5.09
C SER A 281 45.68 -48.99 -5.15
N ILE A 282 46.44 -49.34 -4.10
CA ILE A 282 46.44 -50.60 -3.32
C ILE A 282 46.23 -51.83 -4.22
N ASP A 283 47.38 -52.43 -4.53
CA ASP A 283 47.68 -53.83 -4.91
C ASP A 283 47.17 -54.35 -6.27
N ALA A 284 48.11 -54.72 -7.16
CA ALA A 284 48.78 -56.02 -7.08
C ALA A 284 49.77 -56.27 -8.25
N VAL A 285 50.91 -56.88 -7.90
CA VAL A 285 51.92 -57.59 -8.75
C VAL A 285 52.91 -56.74 -9.54
#